data_AF-A0A7C2B4K4-F1
#
_entry.id   AF-A0A7C2B4K4-F1
#
_cell.length_a   1.000
_cell.length_b   1.000
_cell.length_c   1.000
_cell.angle_alpha   90.00
_cell.angle_beta   90.00
_cell.angle_gamma   90.00
#
_symmetry.space_group_name_H-M   'P 1'
#
loop_
_entity.id
_entity.type
_entity.pdbx_description
1 polymer ?
#
loop_
_entity_poly.entity_id
_entity_poly.type
_entity_poly.pdbx_seq_one_letter_code
_entity_poly.pdbx_strand_id
1 'polypeptide(L)'
;VAQRMGFGRHFEFTSVDEVFSEHAALSGFENSGQRDFDISPLATLDAAAYESLMPIQWPLDSDGNGCARMFTNGRFYTASGKAQFVAVEPRSPHNCTDEGFPVILNTGRSRDQWHTMTRTGKAAQLTEHSPEPYGELHPDDALAYHLSDGCLIRIFSRWGEAVVRARISAGQQRGSLFVPMHWGGQFASSGRIDAVVNPVADPLSGQPEFKHTPVRINAYQPAWYGFLLSRRELSLHGVTYWARATGDGFYRYEIAGEQAPGDWGRWARGMLCESNDDVNWVEYLDVAARRYRGVRMVANRVESCLFIAPDTQLPPRSWLSGLFKLDTLDPQSRASLLTGVAPVGQEDVGRIVCACFSVGENTLMKAIRDQRLMTTEEIGKALKAGTNCGSCVPELRDLIEAARQP
;
A
#
# COMPACT_ATOMS: atom_id res chain seq x y z
N VAL A 1 1.64 -18.55 -28.71
CA VAL A 1 2.96 -19.19 -28.50
C VAL A 1 2.96 -20.65 -28.94
N ALA A 2 2.06 -21.50 -28.40
CA ALA A 2 1.94 -22.92 -28.76
C ALA A 2 1.92 -23.21 -30.28
N GLN A 3 1.15 -22.44 -31.07
CA GLN A 3 1.12 -22.57 -32.52
C GLN A 3 2.51 -22.38 -33.17
N ARG A 4 3.27 -21.36 -32.76
CA ARG A 4 4.62 -21.11 -33.27
C ARG A 4 5.61 -22.21 -32.88
N MET A 5 5.34 -22.91 -31.78
CA MET A 5 6.14 -24.05 -31.31
C MET A 5 5.72 -25.38 -31.96
N GLY A 6 4.75 -25.40 -32.87
CA GLY A 6 4.28 -26.62 -33.55
C GLY A 6 3.19 -27.40 -32.80
N PHE A 7 2.68 -26.88 -31.67
CA PHE A 7 1.63 -27.52 -30.87
C PHE A 7 0.23 -26.98 -31.15
N GLY A 8 0.02 -26.25 -32.25
CA GLY A 8 -1.24 -25.54 -32.54
C GLY A 8 -2.48 -26.42 -32.43
N ARG A 9 -2.42 -27.67 -32.92
CA ARG A 9 -3.53 -28.64 -32.89
C ARG A 9 -4.05 -29.00 -31.49
N HIS A 10 -3.30 -28.70 -30.43
CA HIS A 10 -3.67 -29.00 -29.04
C HIS A 10 -4.21 -27.76 -28.30
N PHE A 11 -4.28 -26.62 -28.99
CA PHE A 11 -4.71 -25.34 -28.43
C PHE A 11 -5.71 -24.66 -29.39
N GLU A 12 -6.56 -25.44 -30.04
CA GLU A 12 -7.58 -24.96 -30.99
C GLU A 12 -8.84 -24.42 -30.28
N PHE A 13 -8.68 -23.92 -29.06
CA PHE A 13 -9.78 -23.34 -28.29
C PHE A 13 -10.25 -22.02 -28.89
N THR A 14 -11.56 -21.88 -29.06
CA THR A 14 -12.21 -20.68 -29.58
C THR A 14 -12.87 -19.84 -28.48
N SER A 15 -13.05 -20.42 -27.28
CA SER A 15 -13.69 -19.78 -26.14
C SER A 15 -13.14 -20.30 -24.79
N VAL A 16 -13.50 -19.62 -23.70
CA VAL A 16 -13.05 -19.96 -22.34
C VAL A 16 -13.76 -21.19 -21.77
N ASP A 17 -15.01 -21.45 -22.19
CA ASP A 17 -15.77 -22.63 -21.76
C ASP A 17 -15.18 -23.93 -22.32
N GLU A 18 -14.62 -23.93 -23.53
CA GLU A 18 -13.92 -25.10 -24.07
C GLU A 18 -12.68 -25.45 -23.23
N VAL A 19 -11.91 -24.45 -22.78
CA VAL A 19 -10.77 -24.62 -21.87
C VAL A 19 -11.22 -25.15 -20.52
N PHE A 20 -12.32 -24.60 -19.98
CA PHE A 20 -12.89 -25.06 -18.72
C PHE A 20 -13.38 -26.51 -18.82
N SER A 21 -14.09 -26.87 -19.88
CA SER A 21 -14.61 -28.21 -20.13
C SER A 21 -13.50 -29.24 -20.26
N GLU A 22 -12.38 -28.90 -20.93
CA GLU A 22 -11.19 -29.76 -20.94
C GLU A 22 -10.60 -29.92 -19.53
N HIS A 23 -10.41 -28.82 -18.79
CA HIS A 23 -9.89 -28.86 -17.43
C HIS A 23 -10.78 -29.71 -16.50
N ALA A 24 -12.10 -29.59 -16.65
CA ALA A 24 -13.06 -30.36 -15.90
C ALA A 24 -12.96 -31.85 -16.24
N ALA A 25 -12.95 -32.23 -17.52
CA ALA A 25 -12.77 -33.62 -17.93
C ALA A 25 -11.47 -34.23 -17.37
N LEU A 26 -10.36 -33.47 -17.42
CA LEU A 26 -9.06 -33.90 -16.91
C LEU A 26 -9.06 -34.11 -15.39
N SER A 27 -9.88 -33.40 -14.63
CA SER A 27 -9.98 -33.60 -13.17
C SER A 27 -10.51 -34.99 -12.79
N GLY A 28 -11.38 -35.57 -13.63
CA GLY A 28 -11.92 -36.93 -13.45
C GLY A 28 -11.09 -38.03 -14.12
N PHE A 29 -10.26 -37.69 -15.12
CA PHE A 29 -9.42 -38.65 -15.85
C PHE A 29 -8.48 -39.41 -14.91
N GLU A 30 -8.62 -40.74 -14.84
CA GLU A 30 -7.85 -41.60 -13.93
C GLU A 30 -7.93 -41.16 -12.45
N ASN A 31 -9.00 -40.47 -12.04
CA ASN A 31 -9.16 -40.07 -10.64
C ASN A 31 -9.62 -41.28 -9.81
N SER A 32 -10.71 -41.94 -10.22
CA SER A 32 -11.27 -43.12 -9.52
C SER A 32 -11.44 -42.90 -8.01
N GLY A 33 -11.69 -41.65 -7.58
CA GLY A 33 -11.79 -41.26 -6.17
C GLY A 33 -10.48 -41.28 -5.39
N GLN A 34 -9.32 -41.29 -6.06
CA GLN A 34 -8.00 -41.25 -5.43
C GLN A 34 -7.47 -39.84 -5.19
N ARG A 35 -8.03 -38.82 -5.86
CA ARG A 35 -7.69 -37.41 -5.69
C ARG A 35 -8.90 -36.63 -5.22
N ASP A 36 -8.64 -35.55 -4.50
CA ASP A 36 -9.65 -34.68 -3.88
C ASP A 36 -10.35 -33.74 -4.84
N PHE A 37 -9.64 -33.24 -5.86
CA PHE A 37 -10.19 -32.37 -6.87
C PHE A 37 -10.84 -33.15 -8.01
N ASP A 38 -12.17 -33.06 -8.11
CA ASP A 38 -12.96 -33.57 -9.24
C ASP A 38 -14.13 -32.61 -9.52
N ILE A 39 -14.14 -32.06 -10.72
CA ILE A 39 -15.23 -31.25 -11.29
C ILE A 39 -15.67 -31.79 -12.66
N SER A 40 -15.32 -33.04 -12.98
CA SER A 40 -15.64 -33.68 -14.27
C SER A 40 -17.13 -33.75 -14.64
N PRO A 41 -18.11 -33.73 -13.71
CA PRO A 41 -19.51 -33.54 -14.06
C PRO A 41 -19.81 -32.24 -14.81
N LEU A 42 -18.93 -31.23 -14.75
CA LEU A 42 -19.07 -29.95 -15.46
C LEU A 42 -18.38 -29.95 -16.84
N ALA A 43 -17.81 -31.08 -17.29
CA ALA A 43 -17.07 -31.15 -18.56
C ALA A 43 -17.94 -30.97 -19.82
N THR A 44 -19.27 -31.07 -19.67
CA THR A 44 -20.22 -30.97 -20.79
C THR A 44 -21.07 -29.70 -20.72
N LEU A 45 -20.66 -28.70 -19.94
CA LEU A 45 -21.33 -27.40 -19.95
C LEU A 45 -21.16 -26.76 -21.34
N ASP A 46 -22.26 -26.25 -21.88
CA ASP A 46 -22.19 -25.34 -23.03
C ASP A 46 -21.83 -23.92 -22.56
N ALA A 47 -21.57 -23.04 -23.52
CA ALA A 47 -21.19 -21.65 -23.22
C ALA A 47 -22.21 -20.91 -22.35
N ALA A 48 -23.52 -21.13 -22.56
CA ALA A 48 -24.55 -20.45 -21.78
C ALA A 48 -24.61 -20.97 -20.33
N ALA A 49 -24.44 -22.28 -20.15
CA ALA A 49 -24.40 -22.92 -18.85
C ALA A 49 -23.13 -22.54 -18.07
N TYR A 50 -21.98 -22.41 -18.75
CA TYR A 50 -20.75 -21.89 -18.16
C TYR A 50 -20.91 -20.44 -17.67
N GLU A 51 -21.47 -19.55 -18.50
CA GLU A 51 -21.68 -18.14 -18.14
C GLU A 51 -22.67 -17.95 -16.98
N SER A 52 -23.62 -18.88 -16.82
CA SER A 52 -24.61 -18.86 -15.74
C SER A 52 -24.24 -19.75 -14.55
N LEU A 53 -23.03 -20.33 -14.54
CA LEU A 53 -22.59 -21.27 -13.52
C LEU A 53 -22.51 -20.57 -12.16
N MET A 54 -23.29 -21.09 -11.20
CA MET A 54 -23.22 -20.64 -9.81
C MET A 54 -21.99 -21.23 -9.11
N PRO A 55 -21.42 -20.58 -8.09
CA PRO A 55 -20.31 -21.12 -7.33
C PRO A 55 -20.67 -22.47 -6.68
N ILE A 56 -19.82 -23.49 -6.91
CA ILE A 56 -19.97 -24.83 -6.33
C ILE A 56 -18.64 -25.25 -5.69
N GLN A 57 -18.72 -25.93 -4.55
CA GLN A 57 -17.55 -26.45 -3.83
C GLN A 57 -17.21 -27.85 -4.35
N TRP A 58 -16.01 -28.03 -4.89
CA TRP A 58 -15.48 -29.34 -5.27
C TRP A 58 -15.07 -30.17 -4.04
N PRO A 59 -14.96 -31.51 -4.16
CA PRO A 59 -15.30 -32.32 -5.34
C PRO A 59 -16.81 -32.39 -5.60
N LEU A 60 -17.16 -32.72 -6.85
CA LEU A 60 -18.52 -33.03 -7.25
C LEU A 60 -18.76 -34.53 -7.25
N ASP A 61 -19.95 -34.96 -6.83
CA ASP A 61 -20.40 -36.34 -7.04
C ASP A 61 -20.88 -36.57 -8.49
N SER A 62 -21.25 -37.81 -8.82
CA SER A 62 -21.74 -38.17 -10.16
C SER A 62 -23.00 -37.42 -10.58
N ASP A 63 -23.76 -36.89 -9.62
CA ASP A 63 -24.99 -36.13 -9.85
C ASP A 63 -24.70 -34.62 -9.94
N GLY A 64 -23.43 -34.21 -9.85
CA GLY A 64 -22.99 -32.82 -9.94
C GLY A 64 -23.13 -32.03 -8.64
N ASN A 65 -23.42 -32.68 -7.50
CA ASN A 65 -23.54 -31.99 -6.22
C ASN A 65 -22.16 -31.75 -5.60
N GLY A 66 -21.95 -30.54 -5.07
CA GLY A 66 -20.71 -30.16 -4.41
C GLY A 66 -20.55 -30.72 -2.99
N CYS A 67 -19.30 -30.75 -2.52
CA CYS A 67 -18.94 -31.21 -1.18
C CYS A 67 -18.74 -30.02 -0.22
N ALA A 68 -19.74 -29.73 0.61
CA ALA A 68 -19.64 -28.62 1.57
C ALA A 68 -18.62 -28.86 2.69
N ARG A 69 -18.32 -30.14 3.00
CA ARG A 69 -17.37 -30.52 4.05
C ARG A 69 -16.68 -31.84 3.71
N MET A 70 -15.36 -31.79 3.58
CA MET A 70 -14.51 -32.96 3.33
C MET A 70 -14.40 -33.88 4.55
N PHE A 71 -14.12 -35.16 4.28
CA PHE A 71 -13.72 -36.19 5.27
C PHE A 71 -14.75 -36.54 6.35
N THR A 72 -16.04 -36.27 6.13
CA THR A 72 -17.13 -36.60 7.06
C THR A 72 -17.33 -38.11 7.26
N ASN A 73 -16.86 -38.91 6.31
CA ASN A 73 -16.89 -40.38 6.35
C ASN A 73 -15.61 -41.01 6.95
N GLY A 74 -14.68 -40.21 7.45
CA GLY A 74 -13.41 -40.68 8.01
C GLY A 74 -12.42 -41.27 7.00
N ARG A 75 -12.65 -41.08 5.70
CA ARG A 75 -11.74 -41.52 4.62
C ARG A 75 -10.89 -40.34 4.13
N PHE A 76 -9.60 -40.59 3.94
CA PHE A 76 -8.62 -39.59 3.52
C PHE A 76 -7.92 -40.03 2.23
N TYR A 77 -7.37 -39.07 1.48
CA TYR A 77 -6.59 -39.33 0.27
C TYR A 77 -5.16 -39.76 0.61
N THR A 78 -5.04 -40.86 1.35
CA THR A 78 -3.78 -41.55 1.64
C THR A 78 -3.90 -42.99 1.15
N ALA A 79 -2.76 -43.67 0.92
CA ALA A 79 -2.76 -45.07 0.49
C ALA A 79 -3.54 -46.01 1.44
N SER A 80 -3.65 -45.64 2.72
CA SER A 80 -4.40 -46.42 3.73
C SER A 80 -5.86 -45.98 3.91
N GLY A 81 -6.25 -44.85 3.31
CA GLY A 81 -7.55 -44.21 3.56
C GLY A 81 -7.70 -43.55 4.93
N LYS A 82 -6.67 -43.55 5.79
CA LYS A 82 -6.69 -42.98 7.15
C LYS A 82 -5.87 -41.69 7.23
N ALA A 83 -6.19 -40.84 8.20
CA ALA A 83 -5.36 -39.69 8.57
C ALA A 83 -4.00 -40.15 9.08
N GLN A 84 -2.96 -39.38 8.80
CA GLN A 84 -1.59 -39.64 9.25
C GLN A 84 -1.20 -38.64 10.33
N PHE A 85 -0.82 -39.13 11.51
CA PHE A 85 -0.21 -38.29 12.54
C PHE A 85 1.28 -38.13 12.22
N VAL A 86 1.72 -36.88 12.12
CA VAL A 86 3.13 -36.53 11.88
C VAL A 86 3.64 -35.82 13.13
N ALA A 87 4.64 -36.41 13.79
CA ALA A 87 5.34 -35.74 14.88
C ALA A 87 6.28 -34.70 14.29
N VAL A 88 6.17 -33.44 14.75
CA VAL A 88 7.01 -32.32 14.31
C VAL A 88 7.80 -31.78 15.49
N GLU A 89 9.09 -31.54 15.27
CA GLU A 89 9.96 -30.88 16.24
C GLU A 89 10.06 -29.39 15.90
N PRO A 90 9.77 -28.47 16.85
CA PRO A 90 9.96 -27.05 16.64
C PRO A 90 11.42 -26.72 16.34
N ARG A 91 11.65 -25.85 15.36
CA ARG A 91 12.98 -25.36 14.98
C ARG A 91 12.96 -23.84 14.94
N SER A 92 14.05 -23.22 15.36
CA SER A 92 14.24 -21.78 15.20
C SER A 92 14.31 -21.40 13.71
N PRO A 93 14.00 -20.14 13.36
CA PRO A 93 14.25 -19.61 12.03
C PRO A 93 15.70 -19.83 11.60
N HIS A 94 15.92 -20.01 10.29
CA HIS A 94 17.26 -20.33 9.78
C HIS A 94 18.27 -19.22 10.07
N ASN A 95 17.83 -17.97 9.95
CA ASN A 95 18.64 -16.78 10.27
C ASN A 95 18.13 -16.16 11.56
N CYS A 96 18.82 -16.41 12.67
CA CYS A 96 18.52 -15.76 13.96
C CYS A 96 19.05 -14.31 14.00
N THR A 97 18.49 -13.51 14.90
CA THR A 97 19.01 -12.17 15.21
C THR A 97 20.38 -12.23 15.86
N ASP A 98 21.17 -11.17 15.69
CA ASP A 98 22.49 -10.99 16.30
C ASP A 98 22.71 -9.51 16.65
N GLU A 99 23.88 -9.17 17.19
CA GLU A 99 24.21 -7.78 17.56
C GLU A 99 24.21 -6.82 16.36
N GLY A 100 24.49 -7.31 15.15
CA GLY A 100 24.49 -6.52 13.92
C GLY A 100 23.09 -6.34 13.32
N PHE A 101 22.18 -7.29 13.55
CA PHE A 101 20.80 -7.31 13.06
C PHE A 101 19.82 -7.73 14.17
N PRO A 102 19.57 -6.85 15.16
CA PRO A 102 18.85 -7.22 16.39
C PRO A 102 17.33 -7.24 16.25
N VAL A 103 16.76 -6.65 15.19
CA VAL A 103 15.30 -6.49 15.01
C VAL A 103 14.77 -7.57 14.06
N ILE A 104 13.59 -8.12 14.34
CA ILE A 104 12.92 -9.07 13.45
C ILE A 104 11.99 -8.31 12.50
N LEU A 105 12.29 -8.36 11.19
CA LEU A 105 11.37 -7.91 10.16
C LEU A 105 10.33 -9.00 9.86
N ASN A 106 9.06 -8.60 9.91
CA ASN A 106 7.92 -9.36 9.43
C ASN A 106 7.24 -8.58 8.29
N THR A 107 7.07 -9.19 7.12
CA THR A 107 6.35 -8.54 6.01
C THR A 107 4.89 -8.99 5.94
N GLY A 108 4.00 -8.12 5.50
CA GLY A 108 2.60 -8.48 5.31
C GLY A 108 1.87 -7.60 4.33
N ARG A 109 0.59 -7.36 4.60
CA ARG A 109 -0.31 -6.62 3.72
C ARG A 109 -1.02 -5.54 4.51
N SER A 110 -1.24 -4.40 3.86
CA SER A 110 -2.23 -3.41 4.25
C SER A 110 -3.56 -3.77 3.60
N ARG A 111 -4.65 -3.33 4.22
CA ARG A 111 -6.02 -3.59 3.74
C ARG A 111 -6.26 -3.02 2.34
N ASP A 112 -5.83 -1.77 2.11
CA ASP A 112 -6.23 -1.01 0.93
C ASP A 112 -5.49 -1.41 -0.35
N GLN A 113 -4.43 -2.22 -0.22
CA GLN A 113 -3.57 -2.59 -1.33
C GLN A 113 -3.57 -4.09 -1.56
N TRP A 114 -3.68 -4.50 -2.81
CA TRP A 114 -3.59 -5.90 -3.21
C TRP A 114 -2.24 -6.18 -3.86
N HIS A 115 -1.43 -6.99 -3.17
CA HIS A 115 -0.09 -7.39 -3.61
C HIS A 115 0.71 -6.21 -4.19
N THR A 116 1.18 -6.28 -5.42
CA THR A 116 2.09 -5.31 -6.05
C THR A 116 1.42 -4.04 -6.56
N MET A 117 0.17 -3.77 -6.13
CA MET A 117 -0.57 -2.54 -6.45
C MET A 117 -0.84 -2.31 -7.95
N THR A 118 -0.67 -3.33 -8.80
CA THR A 118 -0.87 -3.21 -10.26
C THR A 118 -2.30 -2.80 -10.65
N ARG A 119 -3.27 -3.09 -9.78
CA ARG A 119 -4.67 -2.63 -9.88
C ARG A 119 -5.00 -1.59 -8.81
N THR A 120 -4.81 -1.91 -7.53
CA THR A 120 -5.24 -1.05 -6.41
C THR A 120 -4.47 0.26 -6.33
N GLY A 121 -3.21 0.31 -6.79
CA GLY A 121 -2.42 1.54 -6.82
C GLY A 121 -2.92 2.57 -7.84
N LYS A 122 -3.80 2.19 -8.76
CA LYS A 122 -4.45 3.10 -9.74
C LYS A 122 -5.71 3.76 -9.19
N ALA A 123 -6.26 3.26 -8.09
CA ALA A 123 -7.49 3.78 -7.50
C ALA A 123 -7.14 4.80 -6.42
N ALA A 124 -7.54 6.07 -6.61
CA ALA A 124 -7.15 7.15 -5.72
C ALA A 124 -7.51 6.89 -4.25
N GLN A 125 -8.76 6.50 -4.01
CA GLN A 125 -9.31 6.19 -2.67
C GLN A 125 -8.50 5.14 -1.90
N LEU A 126 -7.90 4.18 -2.60
CA LEU A 126 -7.13 3.10 -1.96
C LEU A 126 -5.71 3.53 -1.56
N THR A 127 -5.21 4.65 -2.08
CA THR A 127 -3.87 5.15 -1.75
C THR A 127 -3.89 6.27 -0.71
N GLU A 128 -5.03 6.93 -0.48
CA GLU A 128 -5.15 8.09 0.42
C GLU A 128 -4.69 7.79 1.85
N HIS A 129 -5.04 6.62 2.39
CA HIS A 129 -4.71 6.23 3.76
C HIS A 129 -3.21 5.95 3.97
N SER A 130 -2.52 5.47 2.93
CA SER A 130 -1.10 5.10 3.00
C SER A 130 -0.43 5.41 1.66
N PRO A 131 -0.07 6.70 1.44
CA PRO A 131 0.49 7.15 0.16
C PRO A 131 1.94 6.69 -0.06
N GLU A 132 2.59 6.18 0.99
CA GLU A 132 4.01 5.82 1.00
C GLU A 132 4.24 4.49 1.74
N PRO A 133 5.33 3.78 1.44
CA PRO A 133 5.77 2.64 2.24
C PRO A 133 5.95 3.04 3.71
N TYR A 134 5.52 2.18 4.62
CA TYR A 134 5.68 2.43 6.06
C TYR A 134 6.14 1.19 6.81
N GLY A 135 6.78 1.40 7.96
CA GLY A 135 7.19 0.37 8.90
C GLY A 135 6.66 0.64 10.30
N GLU A 136 5.94 -0.34 10.87
CA GLU A 136 5.35 -0.29 12.19
C GLU A 136 6.28 -0.89 13.25
N LEU A 137 6.60 -0.10 14.29
CA LEU A 137 7.47 -0.46 15.41
C LEU A 137 6.89 -0.01 16.75
N HIS A 138 7.27 -0.69 17.84
CA HIS A 138 6.81 -0.36 19.19
C HIS A 138 7.40 0.97 19.69
N PRO A 139 6.69 1.76 20.52
CA PRO A 139 7.19 3.01 21.11
C PRO A 139 8.55 2.90 21.79
N ASP A 140 8.77 1.88 22.63
CA ASP A 140 10.05 1.63 23.29
C ASP A 140 11.21 1.39 22.31
N ASP A 141 10.97 0.69 21.19
CA ASP A 141 11.99 0.52 20.17
C ASP A 141 12.27 1.86 19.47
N ALA A 142 11.22 2.61 19.14
CA ALA A 142 11.37 3.95 18.57
C ALA A 142 12.20 4.86 19.48
N LEU A 143 11.98 4.82 20.80
CA LEU A 143 12.79 5.53 21.78
C LEU A 143 14.25 5.05 21.78
N ALA A 144 14.47 3.74 21.81
CA ALA A 144 15.81 3.14 21.82
C ALA A 144 16.62 3.46 20.55
N TYR A 145 15.96 3.57 19.40
CA TYR A 145 16.58 3.90 18.12
C TYR A 145 16.51 5.40 17.76
N HIS A 146 16.01 6.25 18.68
CA HIS A 146 15.82 7.70 18.48
C HIS A 146 15.00 8.05 17.22
N LEU A 147 13.92 7.31 17.01
CA LEU A 147 12.98 7.46 15.89
C LEU A 147 11.73 8.20 16.34
N SER A 148 11.27 9.13 15.51
CA SER A 148 10.00 9.83 15.70
C SER A 148 8.95 9.29 14.73
N ASP A 149 7.68 9.38 15.12
CA ASP A 149 6.59 9.01 14.21
C ASP A 149 6.65 9.83 12.92
N GLY A 150 6.41 9.17 11.78
CA GLY A 150 6.45 9.81 10.48
C GLY A 150 7.85 10.14 9.94
N CYS A 151 8.95 9.90 10.68
CA CYS A 151 10.29 10.06 10.10
C CYS A 151 10.60 8.97 9.06
N LEU A 152 11.59 9.18 8.20
CA LEU A 152 12.07 8.12 7.31
C LEU A 152 13.08 7.24 8.06
N ILE A 153 12.98 5.94 7.86
CA ILE A 153 13.91 4.95 8.42
C ILE A 153 14.51 4.11 7.31
N ARG A 154 15.80 3.81 7.45
CA ARG A 154 16.51 2.86 6.58
C ARG A 154 16.60 1.53 7.30
N ILE A 155 16.20 0.48 6.60
CA ILE A 155 16.16 -0.90 7.06
C ILE A 155 17.23 -1.66 6.29
N PHE A 156 18.11 -2.35 7.00
CA PHE A 156 19.19 -3.14 6.42
C PHE A 156 19.05 -4.59 6.85
N SER A 157 19.25 -5.52 5.92
CA SER A 157 19.58 -6.91 6.21
C SER A 157 20.91 -7.28 5.57
N ARG A 158 21.27 -8.56 5.64
CA ARG A 158 22.40 -9.12 4.90
C ARG A 158 22.17 -9.15 3.38
N TRP A 159 20.92 -9.02 2.93
CA TRP A 159 20.53 -9.22 1.52
C TRP A 159 20.18 -7.92 0.79
N GLY A 160 19.83 -6.87 1.52
CA GLY A 160 19.51 -5.59 0.91
C GLY A 160 19.03 -4.56 1.91
N GLU A 161 18.44 -3.51 1.35
CA GLU A 161 17.96 -2.37 2.12
C GLU A 161 16.65 -1.83 1.57
N ALA A 162 15.93 -1.11 2.43
CA ALA A 162 14.74 -0.34 2.08
C ALA A 162 14.67 0.94 2.92
N VAL A 163 13.95 1.94 2.41
CA VAL A 163 13.61 3.17 3.13
C VAL A 163 12.09 3.29 3.17
N VAL A 164 11.54 3.43 4.38
CA VAL A 164 10.09 3.53 4.63
C VAL A 164 9.81 4.60 5.67
N ARG A 165 8.56 5.04 5.78
CA ARG A 165 8.12 5.96 6.83
C ARG A 165 7.84 5.19 8.13
N ALA A 166 8.40 5.63 9.25
CA ALA A 166 8.12 5.04 10.56
C ALA A 166 6.66 5.32 10.96
N ARG A 167 6.00 4.30 11.50
CA ARG A 167 4.71 4.41 12.19
C ARG A 167 4.83 3.79 13.57
N ILE A 168 4.75 4.60 14.61
CA ILE A 168 4.86 4.13 15.99
C ILE A 168 3.51 3.56 16.42
N SER A 169 3.48 2.30 16.89
CA SER A 169 2.26 1.64 17.33
C SER A 169 2.50 0.76 18.56
N ALA A 170 1.74 0.98 19.62
CA ALA A 170 1.77 0.14 20.83
C ALA A 170 1.26 -1.28 20.58
N GLY A 171 0.53 -1.51 19.49
CA GLY A 171 0.09 -2.85 19.07
C GLY A 171 1.21 -3.71 18.49
N GLN A 172 2.37 -3.13 18.20
CA GLN A 172 3.51 -3.85 17.64
C GLN A 172 4.33 -4.54 18.74
N GLN A 173 4.86 -5.73 18.46
CA GLN A 173 5.77 -6.42 19.39
C GLN A 173 7.13 -5.71 19.47
N ARG A 174 7.67 -5.56 20.68
CA ARG A 174 9.04 -5.06 20.91
C ARG A 174 10.09 -5.93 20.23
N GLY A 175 11.12 -5.30 19.68
CA GLY A 175 12.18 -5.97 18.92
C GLY A 175 11.73 -6.42 17.52
N SER A 176 10.55 -6.01 17.06
CA SER A 176 10.00 -6.40 15.76
C SER A 176 9.58 -5.17 14.94
N LEU A 177 9.70 -5.32 13.62
CA LEU A 177 9.28 -4.34 12.62
C LEU A 177 8.33 -4.99 11.63
N PHE A 178 7.17 -4.37 11.39
CA PHE A 178 6.23 -4.81 10.36
C PHE A 178 6.25 -3.86 9.17
N VAL A 179 6.37 -4.40 7.96
CA VAL A 179 6.35 -3.59 6.73
C VAL A 179 5.46 -4.27 5.68
N PRO A 180 4.44 -3.59 5.13
CA PRO A 180 3.67 -4.16 4.03
C PRO A 180 4.48 -4.23 2.73
N MET A 181 4.33 -5.32 1.98
CA MET A 181 5.17 -5.59 0.79
C MET A 181 4.76 -4.88 -0.51
N HIS A 182 3.78 -3.98 -0.45
CA HIS A 182 3.06 -3.52 -1.63
C HIS A 182 3.87 -2.68 -2.62
N TRP A 183 4.83 -1.90 -2.13
CA TRP A 183 5.53 -0.91 -2.95
C TRP A 183 6.71 -1.52 -3.72
N GLY A 184 6.50 -1.73 -5.02
CA GLY A 184 7.58 -2.02 -5.97
C GLY A 184 8.21 -0.76 -6.59
N GLY A 185 9.17 -0.95 -7.49
CA GLY A 185 9.91 0.14 -8.15
C GLY A 185 9.07 1.09 -9.02
N GLN A 186 7.80 0.75 -9.30
CA GLN A 186 6.84 1.65 -9.96
C GLN A 186 6.21 2.67 -9.01
N PHE A 187 6.27 2.42 -7.70
CA PHE A 187 5.58 3.22 -6.67
C PHE A 187 6.53 3.79 -5.62
N ALA A 188 7.77 3.31 -5.52
CA ALA A 188 8.78 3.92 -4.66
C ALA A 188 10.21 3.62 -5.16
N SER A 189 11.15 4.53 -4.89
CA SER A 189 12.58 4.31 -5.21
C SER A 189 13.22 3.23 -4.34
N SER A 190 12.87 3.23 -3.05
CA SER A 190 13.54 2.43 -2.01
C SER A 190 12.54 1.67 -1.13
N GLY A 191 11.27 1.61 -1.51
CA GLY A 191 10.19 1.00 -0.71
C GLY A 191 10.03 -0.52 -0.87
N ARG A 192 10.84 -1.17 -1.72
CA ARG A 192 10.71 -2.60 -2.03
C ARG A 192 11.27 -3.45 -0.89
N ILE A 193 10.46 -3.67 0.14
CA ILE A 193 10.88 -4.41 1.33
C ILE A 193 11.31 -5.86 1.05
N ASP A 194 10.76 -6.49 0.01
CA ASP A 194 11.15 -7.87 -0.35
C ASP A 194 12.63 -7.98 -0.78
N ALA A 195 13.32 -6.86 -1.08
CA ALA A 195 14.77 -6.86 -1.27
C ALA A 195 15.56 -7.07 0.04
N VAL A 196 14.93 -6.84 1.19
CA VAL A 196 15.52 -7.01 2.53
C VAL A 196 15.32 -8.44 3.02
N VAL A 197 14.28 -9.12 2.57
CA VAL A 197 13.87 -10.46 3.03
C VAL A 197 14.96 -11.50 2.77
N ASN A 198 15.15 -12.41 3.73
CA ASN A 198 16.05 -13.53 3.58
C ASN A 198 15.53 -14.58 2.55
N PRO A 199 16.40 -15.21 1.75
CA PRO A 199 15.99 -16.09 0.66
C PRO A 199 15.75 -17.55 1.09
N VAL A 200 15.67 -17.85 2.39
CA VAL A 200 15.45 -19.22 2.86
C VAL A 200 14.05 -19.68 2.46
N ALA A 201 13.96 -20.89 1.95
CA ALA A 201 12.72 -21.55 1.59
C ALA A 201 12.57 -22.86 2.34
N ASP A 202 11.33 -23.20 2.67
CA ASP A 202 10.97 -24.50 3.21
C ASP A 202 11.38 -25.61 2.21
N PRO A 203 12.17 -26.62 2.64
CA PRO A 203 12.71 -27.63 1.73
C PRO A 203 11.65 -28.57 1.14
N LEU A 204 10.44 -28.60 1.69
CA LEU A 204 9.36 -29.46 1.18
C LEU A 204 8.48 -28.72 0.16
N SER A 205 8.07 -27.50 0.48
CA SER A 205 7.10 -26.73 -0.32
C SER A 205 7.73 -25.66 -1.20
N GLY A 206 8.99 -25.27 -0.94
CA GLY A 206 9.64 -24.12 -1.57
C GLY A 206 9.09 -22.77 -1.09
N GLN A 207 8.25 -22.74 -0.06
CA GLN A 207 7.69 -21.49 0.46
C GLN A 207 8.76 -20.67 1.20
N PRO A 208 8.90 -19.36 0.90
CA PRO A 208 9.93 -18.52 1.49
C PRO A 208 9.62 -18.07 2.94
N GLU A 209 10.67 -17.81 3.72
CA GLU A 209 10.63 -17.36 5.12
C GLU A 209 10.30 -15.85 5.26
N PHE A 210 9.19 -15.40 4.66
CA PHE A 210 8.81 -13.97 4.63
C PHE A 210 8.53 -13.33 5.99
N LYS A 211 8.33 -14.12 7.05
CA LYS A 211 7.83 -13.66 8.35
C LYS A 211 8.92 -13.51 9.41
N HIS A 212 10.17 -13.78 9.03
CA HIS A 212 11.31 -13.61 9.91
C HIS A 212 12.51 -13.19 9.08
N THR A 213 13.02 -11.98 9.27
CA THR A 213 14.32 -11.58 8.70
C THR A 213 15.03 -10.68 9.70
N PRO A 214 16.24 -11.05 10.17
CA PRO A 214 17.04 -10.17 11.01
C PRO A 214 17.41 -8.89 10.26
N VAL A 215 17.10 -7.75 10.87
CA VAL A 215 17.38 -6.42 10.33
C VAL A 215 18.00 -5.48 11.37
N ARG A 216 18.64 -4.44 10.87
CA ARG A 216 19.03 -3.24 11.62
C ARG A 216 18.26 -2.05 11.06
N ILE A 217 17.82 -1.16 11.94
CA ILE A 217 17.10 0.06 11.58
C ILE A 217 17.87 1.30 12.02
N ASN A 218 17.83 2.34 11.19
CA ASN A 218 18.42 3.64 11.48
C ASN A 218 17.53 4.76 10.96
N ALA A 219 17.57 5.93 11.61
CA ALA A 219 16.95 7.13 11.06
C ALA A 219 17.59 7.47 9.71
N TYR A 220 16.76 7.75 8.70
CA TYR A 220 17.21 8.31 7.44
C TYR A 220 17.06 9.84 7.51
N GLN A 221 18.20 10.54 7.46
CA GLN A 221 18.31 11.99 7.64
C GLN A 221 18.66 12.68 6.31
N PRO A 222 17.69 12.88 5.41
CA PRO A 222 17.91 13.65 4.20
C PRO A 222 18.18 15.13 4.54
N ALA A 223 18.89 15.83 3.66
CA ALA A 223 19.16 17.26 3.81
C ALA A 223 17.91 18.14 3.61
N TRP A 224 16.89 17.59 2.94
CA TRP A 224 15.61 18.23 2.69
C TRP A 224 14.50 17.20 2.42
N TYR A 225 13.26 17.60 2.67
CA TYR A 225 12.03 16.87 2.37
C TYR A 225 11.17 17.69 1.41
N GLY A 226 10.28 17.02 0.69
CA GLY A 226 9.31 17.69 -0.14
C GLY A 226 8.19 16.80 -0.63
N PHE A 227 7.26 17.42 -1.34
CA PHE A 227 6.26 16.70 -2.12
C PHE A 227 5.94 17.43 -3.41
N LEU A 228 5.43 16.67 -4.37
CA LEU A 228 4.87 17.18 -5.61
C LEU A 228 3.45 16.68 -5.81
N LEU A 229 2.63 17.53 -6.40
CA LEU A 229 1.37 17.13 -7.02
C LEU A 229 1.44 17.47 -8.50
N SER A 230 0.96 16.59 -9.38
CA SER A 230 0.93 16.83 -10.82
C SER A 230 -0.22 16.11 -11.50
N ARG A 231 -0.83 16.72 -12.52
CA ARG A 231 -1.88 16.06 -13.34
C ARG A 231 -1.33 14.95 -14.24
N ARG A 232 -0.01 14.85 -14.38
CA ARG A 232 0.69 13.87 -15.21
C ARG A 232 1.74 13.13 -14.40
N GLU A 233 2.18 11.99 -14.92
CA GLU A 233 3.34 11.33 -14.34
C GLU A 233 4.60 12.16 -14.57
N LEU A 234 5.49 12.19 -13.58
CA LEU A 234 6.72 12.97 -13.60
C LEU A 234 7.93 12.03 -13.58
N SER A 235 8.94 12.35 -14.38
CA SER A 235 10.26 11.74 -14.27
C SER A 235 11.12 12.52 -13.27
N LEU A 236 11.24 11.99 -12.05
CA LEU A 236 12.00 12.63 -10.98
C LEU A 236 13.51 12.41 -11.17
N HIS A 237 14.30 13.46 -10.97
CA HIS A 237 15.76 13.41 -11.01
C HIS A 237 16.36 14.26 -9.89
N GLY A 238 17.55 13.89 -9.40
CA GLY A 238 18.16 14.58 -8.26
C GLY A 238 17.43 14.35 -6.93
N VAL A 239 16.63 13.28 -6.82
CA VAL A 239 15.97 12.84 -5.59
C VAL A 239 16.56 11.50 -5.16
N THR A 240 16.73 11.30 -3.85
CA THR A 240 17.26 10.05 -3.28
C THR A 240 16.14 9.11 -2.81
N TYR A 241 15.06 9.70 -2.29
CA TYR A 241 13.85 8.99 -1.90
C TYR A 241 12.69 9.56 -2.69
N TRP A 242 11.85 8.67 -3.24
CA TRP A 242 10.52 9.04 -3.71
C TRP A 242 9.51 7.92 -3.48
N ALA A 243 8.27 8.31 -3.22
CA ALA A 243 7.11 7.43 -3.20
C ALA A 243 5.95 8.10 -3.93
N ARG A 244 5.27 7.36 -4.79
CA ARG A 244 4.19 7.84 -5.65
C ARG A 244 2.86 7.21 -5.25
N ALA A 245 1.84 8.05 -5.10
CA ALA A 245 0.45 7.66 -4.92
C ALA A 245 -0.44 8.30 -6.01
N THR A 246 -1.54 7.62 -6.31
CA THR A 246 -2.56 8.13 -7.25
C THR A 246 -3.57 8.97 -6.48
N GLY A 247 -3.75 10.23 -6.84
CA GLY A 247 -4.82 11.08 -6.33
C GLY A 247 -6.00 11.15 -7.30
N ASP A 248 -7.04 11.87 -6.89
CA ASP A 248 -8.22 12.14 -7.73
C ASP A 248 -7.89 13.20 -8.79
N GLY A 249 -7.47 12.74 -9.98
CA GLY A 249 -7.08 13.61 -11.10
C GLY A 249 -5.66 14.17 -11.03
N PHE A 250 -4.81 13.59 -10.17
CA PHE A 250 -3.40 13.95 -10.03
C PHE A 250 -2.56 12.77 -9.50
N TYR A 251 -1.25 12.89 -9.58
CA TYR A 251 -0.26 12.05 -8.94
C TYR A 251 0.39 12.82 -7.80
N ARG A 252 0.56 12.15 -6.67
CA ARG A 252 1.28 12.66 -5.50
C ARG A 252 2.63 11.98 -5.42
N TYR A 253 3.68 12.77 -5.23
CA TYR A 253 5.02 12.28 -4.95
C TYR A 253 5.47 12.83 -3.61
N GLU A 254 5.91 11.96 -2.73
CA GLU A 254 6.65 12.34 -1.53
C GLU A 254 8.13 12.11 -1.81
N ILE A 255 8.97 13.10 -1.53
CA ILE A 255 10.37 13.12 -1.97
C ILE A 255 11.31 13.58 -0.86
N ALA A 256 12.57 13.12 -0.93
CA ALA A 256 13.64 13.62 -0.10
C ALA A 256 15.01 13.47 -0.80
N GLY A 257 15.94 14.33 -0.44
CA GLY A 257 17.28 14.38 -1.03
C GLY A 257 18.38 14.52 0.03
N GLU A 258 19.48 13.81 -0.16
CA GLU A 258 20.69 13.95 0.65
C GLU A 258 21.49 15.23 0.33
N GLN A 259 21.27 15.81 -0.86
CA GLN A 259 21.97 17.00 -1.32
C GLN A 259 20.96 17.98 -1.92
N ALA A 260 21.06 19.26 -1.54
CA ALA A 260 20.27 20.31 -2.17
C ALA A 260 20.84 20.64 -3.56
N PRO A 261 20.00 20.88 -4.58
CA PRO A 261 20.46 21.38 -5.85
C PRO A 261 21.08 22.78 -5.69
N GLY A 262 22.02 23.13 -6.57
CA GLY A 262 22.62 24.47 -6.57
C GLY A 262 21.62 25.59 -6.90
N ASP A 263 20.56 25.26 -7.64
CA ASP A 263 19.48 26.19 -8.00
C ASP A 263 18.14 25.45 -7.95
N TRP A 264 17.33 25.76 -6.93
CA TRP A 264 16.00 25.17 -6.74
C TRP A 264 15.03 25.50 -7.87
N GLY A 265 15.06 26.74 -8.39
CA GLY A 265 14.15 27.20 -9.44
C GLY A 265 14.41 26.48 -10.75
N ARG A 266 15.68 26.40 -11.15
CA ARG A 266 16.09 25.67 -12.35
C ARG A 266 15.78 24.18 -12.23
N TRP A 267 16.08 23.57 -11.08
CA TRP A 267 15.80 22.15 -10.84
C TRP A 267 14.30 21.85 -10.86
N ALA A 268 13.48 22.66 -10.19
CA ALA A 268 12.03 22.51 -10.16
C ALA A 268 11.40 22.63 -11.57
N ARG A 269 11.81 23.64 -12.34
CA ARG A 269 11.35 23.81 -13.73
C ARG A 269 11.78 22.64 -14.62
N GLY A 270 12.97 22.09 -14.41
CA GLY A 270 13.45 20.90 -15.14
C GLY A 270 12.56 19.66 -14.94
N MET A 271 11.92 19.51 -13.79
CA MET A 271 10.95 18.43 -13.54
C MET A 271 9.53 18.78 -13.97
N LEU A 272 9.08 20.01 -13.71
CA LEU A 272 7.67 20.39 -13.86
C LEU A 272 7.31 20.96 -15.24
N CYS A 273 8.26 21.52 -15.98
CA CYS A 273 8.03 22.12 -17.28
C CYS A 273 8.69 21.28 -18.40
N GLU A 274 7.92 20.38 -19.03
CA GLU A 274 8.41 19.58 -20.17
C GLU A 274 8.48 20.37 -21.49
N SER A 275 7.71 21.45 -21.63
CA SER A 275 7.76 22.38 -22.76
C SER A 275 7.61 23.84 -22.30
N ASN A 276 8.21 24.76 -23.05
CA ASN A 276 8.27 26.20 -22.74
C ASN A 276 7.02 26.99 -23.21
N ASP A 277 5.95 26.32 -23.68
CA ASP A 277 4.81 27.02 -24.28
C ASP A 277 3.79 27.48 -23.22
N ASP A 278 3.54 28.79 -23.21
CA ASP A 278 2.53 29.52 -22.42
C ASP A 278 2.35 29.05 -20.97
N VAL A 279 3.46 28.87 -20.27
CA VAL A 279 3.50 28.43 -18.88
C VAL A 279 3.48 29.63 -17.93
N ASN A 280 2.43 29.74 -17.12
CA ASN A 280 2.41 30.67 -16.00
C ASN A 280 3.08 29.99 -14.79
N TRP A 281 4.32 30.39 -14.52
CA TRP A 281 5.12 29.87 -13.42
C TRP A 281 5.18 30.86 -12.26
N VAL A 282 4.98 30.34 -11.05
CA VAL A 282 5.05 31.11 -9.82
C VAL A 282 5.95 30.37 -8.83
N GLU A 283 6.93 31.05 -8.24
CA GLU A 283 7.84 30.46 -7.28
C GLU A 283 8.17 31.40 -6.12
N TYR A 284 8.61 30.80 -5.01
CA TYR A 284 9.09 31.50 -3.84
C TYR A 284 10.20 30.68 -3.17
N LEU A 285 11.32 31.34 -2.89
CA LEU A 285 12.46 30.78 -2.17
C LEU A 285 12.72 31.62 -0.92
N ASP A 286 12.64 30.98 0.24
CA ASP A 286 13.14 31.52 1.49
C ASP A 286 14.49 30.86 1.80
N VAL A 287 15.56 31.60 1.56
CA VAL A 287 16.94 31.12 1.78
C VAL A 287 17.22 30.90 3.26
N ALA A 288 16.68 31.76 4.14
CA ALA A 288 16.92 31.67 5.58
C ALA A 288 16.20 30.48 6.20
N ALA A 289 14.94 30.25 5.82
CA ALA A 289 14.17 29.09 6.26
C ALA A 289 14.46 27.81 5.46
N ARG A 290 15.28 27.89 4.39
CA ARG A 290 15.59 26.79 3.47
C ARG A 290 14.34 26.15 2.86
N ARG A 291 13.35 26.98 2.51
CA ARG A 291 12.06 26.54 1.96
C ARG A 291 11.90 26.99 0.53
N TYR A 292 11.45 26.09 -0.33
CA TYR A 292 11.21 26.39 -1.74
C TYR A 292 9.80 25.96 -2.14
N ARG A 293 9.18 26.73 -3.03
CA ARG A 293 7.87 26.45 -3.59
C ARG A 293 7.89 26.82 -5.07
N GLY A 294 7.39 25.93 -5.91
CA GLY A 294 7.24 26.18 -7.34
C GLY A 294 5.89 25.66 -7.82
N VAL A 295 5.18 26.44 -8.62
CA VAL A 295 3.87 26.09 -9.14
C VAL A 295 3.82 26.39 -10.62
N ARG A 296 3.44 25.36 -11.39
CA ARG A 296 3.14 25.44 -12.80
C ARG A 296 1.64 25.54 -13.01
N MET A 297 1.23 26.55 -13.75
CA MET A 297 -0.16 26.71 -14.19
C MET A 297 -0.26 26.77 -15.71
N VAL A 298 -1.35 26.21 -16.22
CA VAL A 298 -1.73 26.24 -17.64
C VAL A 298 -3.18 26.70 -17.71
N ALA A 299 -3.47 27.72 -18.54
CA ALA A 299 -4.80 28.33 -18.63
C ALA A 299 -5.41 28.71 -17.26
N ASN A 300 -4.59 29.29 -16.37
CA ASN A 300 -4.96 29.68 -15.00
C ASN A 300 -5.46 28.51 -14.10
N ARG A 301 -5.09 27.27 -14.43
CA ARG A 301 -5.34 26.05 -13.65
C ARG A 301 -4.03 25.50 -13.11
N VAL A 302 -4.01 25.00 -11.88
CA VAL A 302 -2.84 24.27 -11.36
C VAL A 302 -2.64 23.01 -12.19
N GLU A 303 -1.44 22.85 -12.75
CA GLU A 303 -1.03 21.62 -13.42
C GLU A 303 -0.07 20.82 -12.56
N SER A 304 0.89 21.48 -11.91
CA SER A 304 1.78 20.84 -10.95
C SER A 304 2.33 21.83 -9.91
N CYS A 305 2.68 21.31 -8.74
CA CYS A 305 3.33 22.08 -7.69
C CYS A 305 4.39 21.25 -6.96
N LEU A 306 5.35 21.96 -6.37
CA LEU A 306 6.46 21.42 -5.59
C LEU A 306 6.62 22.26 -4.33
N PHE A 307 6.76 21.59 -3.18
CA PHE A 307 7.09 22.23 -1.90
C PHE A 307 8.24 21.49 -1.25
N ILE A 308 9.24 22.25 -0.79
CA ILE A 308 10.47 21.76 -0.15
C ILE A 308 10.67 22.45 1.20
N ALA A 309 11.14 21.70 2.18
CA ALA A 309 11.53 22.17 3.50
C ALA A 309 12.76 21.40 4.02
N PRO A 310 13.51 21.95 5.00
CA PRO A 310 14.59 21.20 5.65
C PRO A 310 14.07 20.11 6.62
N ASP A 311 12.76 20.12 6.89
CA ASP A 311 12.07 19.27 7.86
C ASP A 311 10.77 18.70 7.27
N THR A 312 10.03 17.93 8.06
CA THR A 312 8.74 17.33 7.65
C THR A 312 7.57 18.32 7.73
N GLN A 313 7.78 19.56 8.20
CA GLN A 313 6.73 20.58 8.30
C GLN A 313 6.46 21.18 6.92
N LEU A 314 5.66 20.48 6.14
CA LEU A 314 5.24 20.84 4.79
C LEU A 314 3.73 21.11 4.76
N PRO A 315 3.21 21.91 3.81
CA PRO A 315 1.79 22.20 3.72
C PRO A 315 0.89 20.94 3.68
N PRO A 316 -0.32 21.01 4.25
CA PRO A 316 -1.27 19.90 4.21
C PRO A 316 -1.61 19.48 2.77
N ARG A 317 -1.50 18.18 2.48
CA ARG A 317 -1.80 17.66 1.12
C ARG A 317 -3.28 17.71 0.80
N SER A 318 -4.15 17.58 1.80
CA SER A 318 -5.60 17.67 1.68
C SER A 318 -6.04 18.98 1.01
N TRP A 319 -5.52 20.10 1.52
CA TRP A 319 -5.78 21.43 0.97
C TRP A 319 -5.36 21.54 -0.50
N LEU A 320 -4.10 21.21 -0.80
CA LEU A 320 -3.56 21.36 -2.15
C LEU A 320 -4.21 20.41 -3.15
N SER A 321 -4.58 19.20 -2.73
CA SER A 321 -5.34 18.26 -3.55
C SER A 321 -6.69 18.84 -3.96
N GLY A 322 -7.33 19.64 -3.09
CA GLY A 322 -8.57 20.35 -3.42
C GLY A 322 -8.41 21.32 -4.59
N LEU A 323 -7.24 21.96 -4.74
CA LEU A 323 -6.97 22.88 -5.85
C LEU A 323 -6.90 22.15 -7.20
N PHE A 324 -6.55 20.86 -7.22
CA PHE A 324 -6.54 20.06 -8.45
C PHE A 324 -7.94 19.68 -8.94
N LYS A 325 -8.98 19.88 -8.12
CA LYS A 325 -10.38 19.72 -8.54
C LYS A 325 -10.93 20.95 -9.25
N LEU A 326 -10.27 22.10 -9.11
CA LEU A 326 -10.70 23.34 -9.74
C LEU A 326 -10.26 23.40 -11.21
N ASP A 327 -11.12 23.99 -12.04
CA ASP A 327 -10.82 24.26 -13.46
C ASP A 327 -10.06 25.56 -13.66
N THR A 328 -10.25 26.54 -12.75
CA THR A 328 -9.49 27.79 -12.72
C THR A 328 -9.21 28.21 -11.28
N LEU A 329 -8.11 28.93 -11.06
CA LEU A 329 -7.75 29.50 -9.76
C LEU A 329 -8.22 30.95 -9.65
N ASP A 330 -8.88 31.28 -8.54
CA ASP A 330 -9.09 32.67 -8.15
C ASP A 330 -7.77 33.32 -7.64
N PRO A 331 -7.68 34.66 -7.59
CA PRO A 331 -6.49 35.37 -7.14
C PRO A 331 -6.05 35.05 -5.70
N GLN A 332 -6.98 34.75 -4.79
CA GLN A 332 -6.69 34.47 -3.38
C GLN A 332 -6.08 33.08 -3.21
N SER A 333 -6.64 32.08 -3.90
CA SER A 333 -6.09 30.73 -4.00
C SER A 333 -4.69 30.75 -4.63
N ARG A 334 -4.49 31.60 -5.64
CA ARG A 334 -3.17 31.82 -6.26
C ARG A 334 -2.16 32.46 -5.29
N ALA A 335 -2.56 33.45 -4.50
CA ALA A 335 -1.70 34.04 -3.47
C ALA A 335 -1.37 33.04 -2.35
N SER A 336 -2.33 32.17 -1.99
CA SER A 336 -2.16 31.14 -0.95
C SER A 336 -1.14 30.08 -1.36
N LEU A 337 -1.01 29.76 -2.66
CA LEU A 337 0.04 28.89 -3.16
C LEU A 337 1.46 29.46 -2.93
N LEU A 338 1.62 30.78 -3.00
CA LEU A 338 2.89 31.47 -2.72
C LEU A 338 3.24 31.48 -1.24
N THR A 339 2.26 31.75 -0.38
CA THR A 339 2.45 31.67 1.08
C THR A 339 2.55 30.22 1.56
N GLY A 340 2.05 29.27 0.75
CA GLY A 340 1.77 27.87 1.07
C GLY A 340 1.07 27.68 2.41
N VAL A 341 0.18 28.60 2.72
CA VAL A 341 -0.75 28.55 3.84
C VAL A 341 -2.15 28.47 3.24
N ALA A 342 -2.98 27.53 3.73
CA ALA A 342 -4.35 27.43 3.27
C ALA A 342 -5.14 28.73 3.54
N PRO A 343 -6.06 29.14 2.65
CA PRO A 343 -6.93 30.28 2.91
C PRO A 343 -7.69 30.13 4.23
N VAL A 344 -7.86 31.24 4.94
CA VAL A 344 -8.66 31.30 6.18
C VAL A 344 -10.09 30.82 5.89
N GLY A 345 -10.54 29.78 6.59
CA GLY A 345 -11.89 29.21 6.46
C GLY A 345 -11.98 27.85 5.77
N GLN A 346 -10.88 27.32 5.22
CA GLN A 346 -10.84 25.95 4.71
C GLN A 346 -10.43 25.00 5.83
N GLU A 347 -11.32 24.06 6.21
CA GLU A 347 -11.05 23.11 7.30
C GLU A 347 -9.92 22.15 6.89
N ASP A 348 -8.84 22.15 7.66
CA ASP A 348 -7.82 21.11 7.55
C ASP A 348 -8.38 19.82 8.16
N VAL A 349 -8.82 18.91 7.30
CA VAL A 349 -9.34 17.59 7.71
C VAL A 349 -8.24 16.66 8.26
N GLY A 350 -6.96 17.00 8.11
CA GLY A 350 -5.84 16.18 8.57
C GLY A 350 -5.60 14.92 7.74
N ARG A 351 -4.86 13.95 8.30
CA ARG A 351 -4.60 12.65 7.66
C ARG A 351 -5.91 11.88 7.49
N ILE A 352 -6.14 11.25 6.34
CA ILE A 352 -7.31 10.37 6.18
C ILE A 352 -7.15 9.14 7.07
N VAL A 353 -8.10 8.95 7.98
CA VAL A 353 -8.17 7.81 8.91
C VAL A 353 -9.18 6.79 8.37
N CYS A 354 -10.37 7.24 7.94
CA CYS A 354 -11.37 6.36 7.33
C CYS A 354 -11.41 6.55 5.82
N ALA A 355 -10.73 5.69 5.07
CA ALA A 355 -10.73 5.72 3.60
C ALA A 355 -12.12 5.48 2.97
N CYS A 356 -12.99 4.67 3.60
CA CYS A 356 -14.31 4.34 3.04
C CYS A 356 -15.24 5.55 2.88
N PHE A 357 -15.07 6.56 3.73
CA PHE A 357 -15.89 7.76 3.76
C PHE A 357 -15.04 9.04 3.69
N SER A 358 -13.75 8.90 3.37
CA SER A 358 -12.75 9.98 3.32
C SER A 358 -12.79 10.90 4.55
N VAL A 359 -12.88 10.33 5.76
CA VAL A 359 -12.90 11.09 7.02
C VAL A 359 -11.48 11.23 7.57
N GLY A 360 -11.06 12.46 7.83
CA GLY A 360 -9.74 12.80 8.33
C GLY A 360 -9.64 12.97 9.85
N GLU A 361 -8.41 12.89 10.35
CA GLU A 361 -8.03 12.93 11.76
C GLU A 361 -8.50 14.20 12.47
N ASN A 362 -8.31 15.38 11.88
CA ASN A 362 -8.72 16.64 12.52
C ASN A 362 -10.24 16.76 12.57
N THR A 363 -10.96 16.26 11.55
CA THR A 363 -12.42 16.19 11.56
C THR A 363 -12.91 15.27 12.68
N LEU A 364 -12.25 14.12 12.88
CA LEU A 364 -12.52 13.20 13.98
C LEU A 364 -12.25 13.86 15.34
N MET A 365 -11.08 14.44 15.53
CA MET A 365 -10.70 15.12 16.78
C MET A 365 -11.64 16.27 17.12
N LYS A 366 -12.05 17.07 16.12
CA LYS A 366 -13.05 18.13 16.29
C LYS A 366 -14.39 17.55 16.73
N ALA A 367 -14.91 16.53 16.05
CA ALA A 367 -16.18 15.90 16.42
C ALA A 367 -16.13 15.25 17.81
N ILE A 368 -15.03 14.56 18.14
CA ILE A 368 -14.81 13.96 19.47
C ILE A 368 -14.86 15.02 20.55
N ARG A 369 -14.20 16.18 20.36
CA ARG A 369 -14.18 17.27 21.34
C ARG A 369 -15.52 18.01 21.43
N ASP A 370 -16.07 18.42 20.29
CA ASP A 370 -17.29 19.24 20.23
C ASP A 370 -18.52 18.47 20.70
N GLN A 371 -18.63 17.18 20.33
CA GLN A 371 -19.78 16.33 20.63
C GLN A 371 -19.52 15.39 21.81
N ARG A 372 -18.32 15.41 22.41
CA ARG A 372 -17.89 14.55 23.53
C ARG A 372 -18.11 13.05 23.24
N LEU A 373 -17.71 12.62 22.05
CA LEU A 373 -17.85 11.22 21.62
C LEU A 373 -16.88 10.34 22.41
N MET A 374 -17.38 9.25 23.00
CA MET A 374 -16.63 8.38 23.89
C MET A 374 -16.41 6.97 23.34
N THR A 375 -17.11 6.62 22.25
CA THR A 375 -17.07 5.29 21.64
C THR A 375 -16.94 5.38 20.13
N THR A 376 -16.42 4.32 19.51
CA THR A 376 -16.31 4.21 18.05
C THR A 376 -17.67 4.18 17.36
N GLU A 377 -18.69 3.66 18.04
CA GLU A 377 -20.08 3.62 17.58
C GLU A 377 -20.69 5.02 17.50
N GLU A 378 -20.40 5.90 18.45
CA GLU A 378 -20.82 7.30 18.43
C GLU A 378 -20.15 8.08 17.30
N ILE A 379 -18.85 7.87 17.08
CA ILE A 379 -18.14 8.39 15.89
C ILE A 379 -18.80 7.88 14.60
N GLY A 380 -19.15 6.59 14.55
CA GLY A 380 -19.84 5.99 13.42
C GLY A 380 -21.20 6.62 13.13
N LYS A 381 -21.97 6.99 14.16
CA LYS A 381 -23.24 7.71 13.99
C LYS A 381 -23.04 9.14 13.47
N ALA A 382 -22.02 9.84 13.97
CA ALA A 382 -21.77 11.23 13.61
C ALA A 382 -21.14 11.39 12.22
N LEU A 383 -20.16 10.54 11.88
CA LEU A 383 -19.28 10.73 10.72
C LEU A 383 -19.23 9.51 9.78
N LYS A 384 -19.97 8.43 10.08
CA LYS A 384 -19.90 7.13 9.37
C LYS A 384 -18.54 6.40 9.49
N ALA A 385 -17.51 7.03 10.04
CA ALA A 385 -16.21 6.39 10.22
C ALA A 385 -16.34 5.12 11.09
N GLY A 386 -15.70 4.02 10.65
CA GLY A 386 -15.75 2.73 11.33
C GLY A 386 -16.95 1.82 10.98
N THR A 387 -17.97 2.29 10.23
CA THR A 387 -19.21 1.51 10.02
C THR A 387 -19.23 0.61 8.80
N ASN A 388 -18.32 0.79 7.84
CA ASN A 388 -18.30 0.00 6.60
C ASN A 388 -17.39 -1.23 6.68
N CYS A 389 -16.06 -1.03 6.76
CA CYS A 389 -15.10 -2.13 6.76
C CYS A 389 -14.42 -2.37 8.14
N GLY A 390 -14.65 -1.52 9.13
CA GLY A 390 -14.10 -1.64 10.49
C GLY A 390 -12.59 -1.41 10.66
N SER A 391 -11.85 -1.15 9.58
CA SER A 391 -10.38 -1.05 9.60
C SER A 391 -9.78 0.11 10.39
N CYS A 392 -10.48 1.25 10.43
CA CYS A 392 -10.06 2.44 11.14
C CYS A 392 -10.43 2.37 12.62
N VAL A 393 -11.20 1.36 13.06
CA VAL A 393 -11.68 1.24 14.44
C VAL A 393 -10.56 1.25 15.48
N PRO A 394 -9.41 0.56 15.29
CA PRO A 394 -8.29 0.66 16.23
C PRO A 394 -7.79 2.11 16.36
N GLU A 395 -7.53 2.78 15.23
CA GLU A 395 -7.05 4.16 15.23
C GLU A 395 -8.09 5.15 15.79
N LEU A 396 -9.39 4.89 15.57
CA LEU A 396 -10.45 5.68 16.20
C LEU A 396 -10.43 5.56 17.74
N ARG A 397 -10.09 4.39 18.29
CA ARG A 397 -9.93 4.21 19.74
C ARG A 397 -8.73 4.99 20.25
N ASP A 398 -7.60 4.93 19.54
CA ASP A 398 -6.40 5.69 19.87
C ASP A 398 -6.68 7.20 19.90
N LEU A 399 -7.44 7.71 18.91
CA LEU A 399 -7.84 9.12 18.87
C LEU A 399 -8.78 9.51 20.02
N ILE A 400 -9.71 8.63 20.41
CA ILE A 400 -10.55 8.86 21.60
C ILE A 400 -9.70 8.93 22.87
N GLU A 401 -8.72 8.03 23.02
CA GLU A 401 -7.82 8.02 24.17
C GLU A 401 -6.92 9.26 24.19
N ALA A 402 -6.34 9.63 23.05
CA ALA A 402 -5.52 10.83 22.91
C ALA A 402 -6.31 12.11 23.21
N ALA A 403 -7.58 12.19 22.80
CA ALA A 403 -8.44 13.33 23.11
C ALA A 403 -8.82 13.44 24.61
N ARG A 404 -8.61 12.38 25.40
CA ARG A 404 -8.86 12.36 26.85
C ARG A 404 -7.64 12.74 27.68
N GLN A 405 -6.44 12.66 27.12
CA GLN A 405 -5.23 13.09 27.82
C GLN A 405 -5.18 14.63 27.83
N PRO A 406 -5.03 15.27 29.01
CA PRO A 406 -5.18 16.71 29.18
C PRO A 406 -4.10 17.55 28.49
#